data_AF-A0A2V7QRP2-F1
#
_entry.id   AF-A0A2V7QRP2-F1
#
_cell.length_a   1.000
_cell.length_b   1.000
_cell.length_c   1.000
_cell.angle_alpha   90.00
_cell.angle_beta   90.00
_cell.angle_gamma   90.00
#
_symmetry.space_group_name_H-M   'P 1'
#
loop_
_entity.id
_entity.type
_entity.pdbx_description
1 polymer ?
#
loop_
_entity_poly.entity_id
_entity_poly.type
_entity_poly.pdbx_seq_one_letter_code
_entity_poly.pdbx_strand_id
1 'polypeptide(L)'
;MKTFTHIRSFKLALALAGSLVACSSAKDNTASRASDSASAAGTLEGPTQNTSTAQASADSGMQTKMRGMLGMSGAMGGMMSAGMMDSMRTHMGMMEGMTGDRMKAMLPAHRQMVANMLSRMSSEMRQMNMQPDAKWTALTDSVRGDLVRMPDMSAAELRSAMPAHGARVMRLMQMHRSMISGTKK
;
A
#
# COMPACT_ATOMS: atom_id res chain seq x y z
N MET A 1 -0.04 67.08 -16.99
CA MET A 1 0.42 67.00 -15.57
C MET A 1 0.85 65.54 -15.35
N LYS A 2 2.08 65.14 -15.72
CA LYS A 2 3.28 64.97 -14.87
C LYS A 2 3.04 64.20 -13.55
N THR A 3 3.24 62.87 -13.64
CA THR A 3 3.99 61.95 -12.76
C THR A 3 3.93 62.14 -11.23
N PHE A 4 3.55 61.10 -10.49
CA PHE A 4 4.28 60.68 -9.28
C PHE A 4 4.24 59.16 -9.07
N THR A 5 5.43 58.60 -9.08
CA THR A 5 5.89 57.24 -8.80
C THR A 5 6.02 57.02 -7.29
N HIS A 6 5.71 55.83 -6.75
CA HIS A 6 6.31 55.21 -5.55
C HIS A 6 5.72 53.78 -5.43
N ILE A 7 6.32 52.69 -5.91
CA ILE A 7 7.53 51.97 -5.44
C ILE A 7 7.76 52.12 -3.93
N ARG A 8 7.29 51.13 -3.16
CA ARG A 8 7.99 50.64 -1.96
C ARG A 8 7.94 49.12 -1.89
N SER A 9 9.01 48.55 -2.41
CA SER A 9 9.45 47.17 -2.23
C SER A 9 9.73 46.92 -0.74
N PHE A 10 8.99 45.99 -0.12
CA PHE A 10 9.39 45.43 1.17
C PHE A 10 10.14 44.13 0.92
N LYS A 11 11.46 44.25 0.74
CA LYS A 11 12.38 43.12 0.92
C LYS A 11 12.63 42.99 2.41
N LEU A 12 12.12 41.93 3.04
CA LEU A 12 12.58 41.52 4.36
C LEU A 12 13.42 40.25 4.23
N ALA A 13 14.59 40.33 4.84
CA ALA A 13 15.71 39.44 4.70
C ALA A 13 15.52 38.10 5.43
N LEU A 14 16.02 37.07 4.75
CA LEU A 14 16.72 35.89 5.23
C LEU A 14 17.10 35.88 6.74
N ALA A 15 16.61 34.87 7.47
CA ALA A 15 17.28 34.35 8.66
C ALA A 15 17.45 32.84 8.49
N LEU A 16 18.68 32.47 8.10
CA LEU A 16 19.15 31.11 7.97
C LEU A 16 19.61 30.65 9.37
N ALA A 17 18.78 29.90 10.09
CA ALA A 17 19.20 29.23 11.31
C ALA A 17 19.66 27.81 10.96
N GLY A 18 20.96 27.67 10.71
CA GLY A 18 21.61 26.37 10.63
C GLY A 18 21.87 25.81 12.02
N SER A 19 21.33 24.63 12.30
CA SER A 19 21.82 23.77 13.38
C SER A 19 22.56 22.59 12.75
N LEU A 20 23.88 22.68 12.80
CA LEU A 20 24.80 21.57 12.61
C LEU A 20 24.64 20.61 13.80
N VAL A 21 24.11 19.41 13.57
CA VAL A 21 24.34 18.27 14.47
C VAL A 21 25.55 17.52 13.94
N ALA A 22 26.61 17.54 14.75
CA ALA A 22 27.88 16.90 14.47
C ALA A 22 27.76 15.37 14.40
N CYS A 23 28.48 14.79 13.45
CA CYS A 23 28.82 13.37 13.43
C CYS A 23 29.62 13.01 14.70
N SER A 24 29.22 11.94 15.38
CA SER A 24 30.15 11.09 16.12
C SER A 24 30.28 9.77 15.38
N SER A 25 31.53 9.43 15.14
CA SER A 25 32.01 8.31 14.33
C SER A 25 32.12 7.02 15.15
N ALA A 26 31.97 5.90 14.43
CA ALA A 26 32.58 4.58 14.64
C ALA A 26 32.29 3.81 15.94
N LYS A 27 31.68 2.62 15.79
CA LYS A 27 32.46 1.37 15.94
C LYS A 27 31.76 0.17 15.30
N ASP A 28 32.60 -0.62 14.64
CA ASP A 28 32.36 -1.83 13.87
C ASP A 28 31.52 -2.89 14.59
N ASN A 29 30.67 -3.59 13.84
CA ASN A 29 30.37 -5.01 14.07
C ASN A 29 29.80 -5.63 12.78
N THR A 30 30.68 -5.79 11.80
CA THR A 30 30.59 -6.93 10.88
C THR A 30 31.55 -7.97 11.40
N ALA A 31 31.03 -8.96 12.13
CA ALA A 31 31.73 -10.19 12.42
C ALA A 31 30.72 -11.33 12.41
N SER A 32 30.90 -12.18 11.41
CA SER A 32 30.35 -13.50 11.25
C SER A 32 30.36 -14.31 12.56
N ARG A 33 29.25 -14.99 12.84
CA ARG A 33 29.24 -16.26 13.58
C ARG A 33 28.09 -17.07 12.97
N ALA A 34 28.37 -17.89 11.97
CA ALA A 34 28.94 -19.23 12.12
C ALA A 34 28.08 -20.07 13.07
N SER A 35 27.40 -21.04 12.46
CA SER A 35 26.91 -22.26 13.09
C SER A 35 27.91 -22.77 14.11
N ASP A 36 27.43 -23.17 15.28
CA ASP A 36 27.95 -24.38 15.90
C ASP A 36 26.89 -24.99 16.83
N SER A 37 26.58 -26.23 16.48
CA SER A 37 25.84 -27.18 17.27
C SER A 37 26.78 -27.77 18.32
N ALA A 38 26.35 -27.81 19.58
CA ALA A 38 26.77 -28.81 20.56
C ALA A 38 25.65 -28.93 21.60
N SER A 39 24.83 -29.97 21.52
CA SER A 39 25.05 -31.31 22.10
C SER A 39 24.80 -31.33 23.61
N ALA A 40 23.59 -31.76 23.99
CA ALA A 40 23.36 -32.49 25.22
C ALA A 40 22.76 -33.85 24.84
N ALA A 41 23.50 -34.89 25.24
CA ALA A 41 23.28 -36.28 24.92
C ALA A 41 22.04 -36.87 25.62
N GLY A 42 21.40 -37.81 24.94
CA GLY A 42 20.31 -38.65 25.44
C GLY A 42 20.18 -39.88 24.56
N THR A 43 21.06 -40.84 24.81
CA THR A 43 21.23 -42.16 24.19
C THR A 43 19.94 -43.01 24.26
N LEU A 44 19.60 -43.71 23.18
CA LEU A 44 19.51 -45.20 23.07
C LEU A 44 18.52 -45.68 21.97
N GLU A 45 19.06 -46.56 21.11
CA GLU A 45 18.43 -47.64 20.33
C GLU A 45 17.77 -47.35 18.96
N GLY A 46 18.44 -47.84 17.90
CA GLY A 46 17.82 -48.23 16.61
C GLY A 46 17.25 -49.66 16.68
N PRO A 47 16.69 -50.24 15.59
CA PRO A 47 17.47 -50.52 14.36
C PRO A 47 16.72 -50.39 13.00
N THR A 48 17.51 -49.99 11.99
CA THR A 48 17.75 -50.66 10.69
C THR A 48 16.62 -51.05 9.70
N GLN A 49 16.71 -50.45 8.49
CA GLN A 49 16.44 -50.95 7.12
C GLN A 49 15.05 -51.45 6.70
N ASN A 50 14.50 -50.89 5.61
CA ASN A 50 14.60 -51.54 4.29
C ASN A 50 14.14 -50.66 3.11
N THR A 51 14.90 -50.78 2.02
CA THR A 51 14.60 -50.42 0.64
C THR A 51 13.37 -51.15 0.07
N SER A 52 12.56 -50.47 -0.74
CA SER A 52 12.36 -50.78 -2.19
C SER A 52 10.97 -50.36 -2.73
N THR A 53 11.06 -49.72 -3.90
CA THR A 53 10.15 -49.83 -5.08
C THR A 53 8.67 -49.43 -5.00
N ALA A 54 8.41 -48.37 -5.77
CA ALA A 54 7.38 -48.25 -6.82
C ALA A 54 5.90 -48.52 -6.47
N GLN A 55 5.09 -47.45 -6.59
CA GLN A 55 3.84 -47.56 -7.35
C GLN A 55 3.46 -46.20 -7.96
N ALA A 56 3.56 -46.14 -9.28
CA ALA A 56 2.83 -45.15 -10.07
C ALA A 56 1.34 -45.54 -10.10
N SER A 57 0.45 -44.57 -10.01
CA SER A 57 -0.56 -44.27 -11.04
C SER A 57 -1.72 -43.43 -10.51
N ALA A 58 -2.22 -42.60 -11.42
CA ALA A 58 -3.56 -41.98 -11.47
C ALA A 58 -3.80 -40.75 -10.58
N ASP A 59 -3.65 -39.56 -11.17
CA ASP A 59 -4.83 -38.75 -11.51
C ASP A 59 -4.46 -37.68 -12.55
N SER A 60 -4.60 -38.02 -13.84
CA SER A 60 -4.55 -37.08 -14.97
C SER A 60 -5.91 -36.97 -15.65
N GLY A 61 -6.98 -36.90 -14.85
CA GLY A 61 -8.35 -36.94 -15.33
C GLY A 61 -9.12 -35.61 -15.31
N MET A 62 -8.71 -34.62 -14.50
CA MET A 62 -9.57 -33.45 -14.22
C MET A 62 -9.06 -32.09 -14.71
N GLN A 63 -7.86 -31.98 -15.29
CA GLN A 63 -7.34 -30.67 -15.72
C GLN A 63 -7.91 -30.15 -17.05
N THR A 64 -8.47 -31.02 -17.90
CA THR A 64 -8.86 -30.61 -19.26
C THR A 64 -10.26 -29.99 -19.34
N LYS A 65 -11.15 -30.23 -18.36
CA LYS A 65 -12.55 -29.77 -18.43
C LYS A 65 -12.81 -28.36 -17.85
N MET A 66 -11.82 -27.74 -17.18
CA MET A 66 -11.96 -26.36 -16.68
C MET A 66 -11.29 -25.29 -17.56
N ARG A 67 -10.61 -25.69 -18.64
CA ARG A 67 -9.95 -24.74 -19.57
C ARG A 67 -10.94 -24.00 -20.51
N GLY A 68 -12.21 -24.42 -20.55
CA GLY A 68 -13.27 -23.79 -21.34
C GLY A 68 -14.04 -22.65 -20.66
N MET A 69 -13.87 -22.44 -19.34
CA MET A 69 -14.54 -21.36 -18.59
C MET A 69 -13.67 -20.10 -18.39
N LEU A 70 -12.40 -20.13 -18.83
CA LEU A 70 -11.45 -19.02 -18.66
C LEU A 70 -11.79 -17.78 -19.52
N GLY A 71 -12.76 -17.89 -20.44
CA GLY A 71 -13.24 -16.79 -21.29
C GLY A 71 -14.28 -15.88 -20.63
N MET A 72 -14.94 -16.31 -19.55
CA MET A 72 -16.04 -15.55 -18.94
C MET A 72 -15.61 -14.71 -17.72
N SER A 73 -14.49 -15.06 -17.08
CA SER A 73 -13.95 -14.34 -15.91
C SER A 73 -13.42 -12.93 -16.24
N GLY A 74 -13.05 -12.67 -17.49
CA GLY A 74 -12.60 -11.36 -17.96
C GLY A 74 -13.73 -10.34 -18.07
N ALA A 75 -14.89 -10.75 -18.59
CA ALA A 75 -16.07 -9.90 -18.73
C ALA A 75 -16.71 -9.58 -17.37
N MET A 76 -16.78 -10.56 -16.46
CA MET A 76 -17.40 -10.37 -15.14
C MET A 76 -16.52 -9.55 -14.17
N GLY A 77 -15.19 -9.73 -14.22
CA GLY A 77 -14.25 -8.93 -13.40
C GLY A 77 -14.19 -7.46 -13.80
N GLY A 78 -14.37 -7.14 -15.08
CA GLY A 78 -14.48 -5.76 -15.57
C GLY A 78 -15.75 -5.06 -15.10
N MET A 79 -16.87 -5.79 -15.04
CA MET A 79 -18.18 -5.28 -14.64
C MET A 79 -18.28 -5.04 -13.12
N MET A 80 -17.71 -5.93 -12.29
CA MET A 80 -17.62 -5.70 -10.84
C MET A 80 -16.67 -4.54 -10.47
N SER A 81 -15.57 -4.38 -11.20
CA SER A 81 -14.59 -3.31 -10.93
C SER A 81 -15.13 -1.90 -11.24
N ALA A 82 -15.98 -1.77 -12.27
CA ALA A 82 -16.62 -0.51 -12.60
C ALA A 82 -17.61 -0.06 -11.50
N GLY A 83 -18.52 -0.94 -11.09
CA GLY A 83 -19.51 -0.63 -10.05
C GLY A 83 -18.90 -0.25 -8.70
N MET A 84 -17.74 -0.84 -8.34
CA MET A 84 -17.01 -0.48 -7.13
C MET A 84 -16.44 0.94 -7.18
N MET A 85 -15.94 1.39 -8.35
CA MET A 85 -15.41 2.74 -8.50
C MET A 85 -16.50 3.82 -8.43
N ASP A 86 -17.68 3.56 -8.99
CA ASP A 86 -18.83 4.47 -8.89
C ASP A 86 -19.37 4.55 -7.46
N SER A 87 -19.43 3.42 -6.76
CA SER A 87 -19.78 3.38 -5.33
C SER A 87 -18.80 4.19 -4.48
N MET A 88 -17.49 4.04 -4.73
CA MET A 88 -16.45 4.79 -4.02
C MET A 88 -16.52 6.30 -4.30
N ARG A 89 -16.78 6.69 -5.56
CA ARG A 89 -16.95 8.09 -5.94
C ARG A 89 -18.15 8.72 -5.25
N THR A 90 -19.27 8.00 -5.21
CA THR A 90 -20.49 8.44 -4.52
C THR A 90 -20.24 8.57 -3.01
N HIS A 91 -19.54 7.61 -2.41
CA HIS A 91 -19.16 7.65 -1.00
C HIS A 91 -18.30 8.88 -0.67
N MET A 92 -17.30 9.19 -1.50
CA MET A 92 -16.47 10.38 -1.34
C MET A 92 -17.28 11.69 -1.45
N GLY A 93 -18.24 11.75 -2.39
CA GLY A 93 -19.15 12.89 -2.50
C GLY A 93 -20.03 13.09 -1.26
N MET A 94 -20.51 12.00 -0.65
CA MET A 94 -21.24 12.08 0.62
C MET A 94 -20.35 12.56 1.77
N MET A 95 -19.07 12.16 1.81
CA MET A 95 -18.11 12.63 2.81
C MET A 95 -17.81 14.12 2.69
N GLU A 96 -17.74 14.66 1.49
CA GLU A 96 -17.51 16.10 1.24
C GLU A 96 -18.66 16.97 1.77
N GLY A 97 -19.88 16.43 1.75
CA GLY A 97 -21.06 17.06 2.35
C GLY A 97 -21.13 17.01 3.88
N MET A 98 -20.32 16.18 4.54
CA MET A 98 -20.38 16.03 6.01
C MET A 98 -19.64 17.14 6.76
N THR A 99 -20.12 17.45 7.98
CA THR A 99 -19.45 18.38 8.87
C THR A 99 -18.09 17.84 9.32
N GLY A 100 -17.14 18.73 9.62
CA GLY A 100 -15.79 18.35 10.06
C GLY A 100 -15.81 17.50 11.34
N ASP A 101 -16.70 17.80 12.28
CA ASP A 101 -16.84 17.03 13.53
C ASP A 101 -17.35 15.61 13.27
N ARG A 102 -18.31 15.46 12.36
CA ARG A 102 -18.81 14.15 11.96
C ARG A 102 -17.73 13.34 11.24
N MET A 103 -16.93 13.97 10.39
CA MET A 103 -15.77 13.33 9.78
C MET A 103 -14.75 12.88 10.83
N LYS A 104 -14.45 13.74 11.81
CA LYS A 104 -13.52 13.42 12.90
C LYS A 104 -14.00 12.25 13.74
N ALA A 105 -15.29 12.15 14.02
CA ALA A 105 -15.89 11.01 14.73
C ALA A 105 -15.77 9.68 13.96
N MET A 106 -15.72 9.71 12.62
CA MET A 106 -15.59 8.51 11.79
C MET A 106 -14.14 8.20 11.38
N LEU A 107 -13.19 9.09 11.67
CA LEU A 107 -11.78 8.92 11.27
C LEU A 107 -11.18 7.57 11.68
N PRO A 108 -11.39 7.04 12.90
CA PRO A 108 -10.83 5.75 13.27
C PRO A 108 -11.29 4.62 12.32
N ALA A 109 -12.58 4.59 11.99
CA ALA A 109 -13.15 3.60 11.08
C ALA A 109 -12.62 3.79 9.64
N HIS A 110 -12.53 5.04 9.16
CA HIS A 110 -11.96 5.37 7.86
C HIS A 110 -10.51 4.90 7.73
N ARG A 111 -9.68 5.16 8.74
CA ARG A 111 -8.26 4.75 8.77
C ARG A 111 -8.12 3.25 8.66
N GLN A 112 -8.91 2.49 9.42
CA GLN A 112 -8.90 1.04 9.36
C GLN A 112 -9.34 0.52 7.98
N MET A 113 -10.41 1.10 7.42
CA MET A 113 -10.90 0.73 6.09
C MET A 113 -9.84 0.93 5.00
N VAL A 114 -9.22 2.11 4.96
CA VAL A 114 -8.18 2.42 3.96
C VAL A 114 -6.95 1.55 4.18
N ALA A 115 -6.51 1.33 5.42
CA ALA A 115 -5.38 0.44 5.72
C ALA A 115 -5.63 -1.00 5.24
N ASN A 116 -6.83 -1.53 5.47
CA ASN A 116 -7.22 -2.86 4.99
C ASN A 116 -7.24 -2.92 3.46
N MET A 117 -7.74 -1.88 2.79
CA MET A 117 -7.72 -1.77 1.33
C MET A 117 -6.27 -1.78 0.79
N LEU A 118 -5.36 -1.00 1.37
CA LEU A 118 -3.94 -0.98 0.99
C LEU A 118 -3.29 -2.36 1.13
N SER A 119 -3.56 -3.05 2.24
CA SER A 119 -3.04 -4.40 2.51
C SER A 119 -3.57 -5.40 1.48
N ARG A 120 -4.87 -5.36 1.18
CA ARG A 120 -5.50 -6.25 0.19
C ARG A 120 -4.91 -6.07 -1.19
N MET A 121 -4.80 -4.84 -1.69
CA MET A 121 -4.21 -4.57 -3.01
C MET A 121 -2.75 -5.01 -3.08
N SER A 122 -1.98 -4.78 -2.02
CA SER A 122 -0.57 -5.22 -1.95
C SER A 122 -0.45 -6.75 -1.91
N SER A 123 -1.41 -7.44 -1.28
CA SER A 123 -1.46 -8.91 -1.29
C SER A 123 -1.80 -9.45 -2.68
N GLU A 124 -2.80 -8.86 -3.33
CA GLU A 124 -3.24 -9.24 -4.68
C GLU A 124 -2.12 -9.08 -5.70
N MET A 125 -1.42 -7.94 -5.70
CA MET A 125 -0.25 -7.73 -6.55
C MET A 125 0.82 -8.82 -6.35
N ARG A 126 1.14 -9.18 -5.10
CA ARG A 126 2.11 -10.24 -4.81
C ARG A 126 1.64 -11.61 -5.30
N GLN A 127 0.35 -11.94 -5.15
CA GLN A 127 -0.22 -13.20 -5.64
C GLN A 127 -0.13 -13.33 -7.16
N MET A 128 -0.16 -12.21 -7.89
CA MET A 128 0.01 -12.17 -9.34
C MET A 128 1.46 -11.99 -9.78
N ASN A 129 2.44 -12.12 -8.86
CA ASN A 129 3.85 -11.86 -9.11
C ASN A 129 4.11 -10.46 -9.73
N MET A 130 3.25 -9.49 -9.41
CA MET A 130 3.40 -8.12 -9.85
C MET A 130 4.30 -7.36 -8.88
N GLN A 131 5.35 -6.74 -9.42
CA GLN A 131 6.21 -5.87 -8.65
C GLN A 131 5.63 -4.45 -8.60
N PRO A 132 5.51 -3.83 -7.41
CA PRO A 132 5.12 -2.44 -7.30
C PRO A 132 6.21 -1.54 -7.90
N ASP A 133 5.80 -0.60 -8.74
CA ASP A 133 6.71 0.42 -9.27
C ASP A 133 6.87 1.59 -8.30
N ALA A 134 7.76 2.53 -8.65
CA ALA A 134 8.00 3.73 -7.84
C ALA A 134 6.75 4.61 -7.69
N LYS A 135 5.86 4.65 -8.70
CA LYS A 135 4.64 5.46 -8.69
C LYS A 135 3.60 4.90 -7.71
N TRP A 136 3.44 3.57 -7.69
CA TRP A 136 2.61 2.86 -6.74
C TRP A 136 3.08 3.10 -5.30
N THR A 137 4.39 2.94 -5.08
CA THR A 137 5.01 3.09 -3.76
C THR A 137 4.79 4.51 -3.23
N ALA A 138 5.13 5.53 -4.02
CA ALA A 138 4.94 6.93 -3.64
C ALA A 138 3.48 7.29 -3.33
N LEU A 139 2.53 6.76 -4.12
CA LEU A 139 1.11 7.02 -3.89
C LEU A 139 0.60 6.35 -2.62
N THR A 140 1.02 5.11 -2.37
CA THR A 140 0.68 4.37 -1.15
C THR A 140 1.21 5.08 0.09
N ASP A 141 2.45 5.55 0.04
CA ASP A 141 3.07 6.27 1.16
C ASP A 141 2.40 7.62 1.40
N SER A 142 2.00 8.32 0.34
CA SER A 142 1.23 9.56 0.48
C SER A 142 -0.12 9.31 1.15
N VAL A 143 -0.81 8.22 0.83
CA VAL A 143 -2.08 7.85 1.50
C VAL A 143 -1.83 7.50 2.96
N ARG A 144 -0.79 6.71 3.28
CA ARG A 144 -0.42 6.40 4.67
C ARG A 144 -0.10 7.67 5.46
N GLY A 145 0.66 8.59 4.87
CA GLY A 145 1.01 9.87 5.50
C GLY A 145 -0.22 10.73 5.81
N ASP A 146 -1.26 10.68 4.98
CA ASP A 146 -2.53 11.33 5.32
C ASP A 146 -3.19 10.68 6.54
N LEU A 147 -3.31 9.35 6.54
CA LEU A 147 -3.96 8.62 7.63
C LEU A 147 -3.24 8.80 8.97
N VAL A 148 -1.93 9.05 8.95
CA VAL A 148 -1.15 9.36 10.17
C VAL A 148 -1.46 10.76 10.67
N ARG A 149 -1.56 11.76 9.78
CA ARG A 149 -1.75 13.18 10.15
C ARG A 149 -3.19 13.56 10.50
N MET A 150 -4.19 12.90 9.91
CA MET A 150 -5.61 13.25 10.05
C MET A 150 -6.14 13.34 11.50
N PRO A 151 -5.75 12.46 12.45
CA PRO A 151 -6.26 12.54 13.84
C PRO A 151 -5.88 13.83 14.54
N ASP A 152 -4.72 14.38 14.20
CA ASP A 152 -4.13 15.56 14.82
C ASP A 152 -4.70 16.86 14.22
N MET A 153 -5.40 16.79 13.08
CA MET A 153 -6.03 17.94 12.43
C MET A 153 -7.27 18.41 13.20
N SER A 154 -7.52 19.72 13.18
CA SER A 154 -8.82 20.28 13.53
C SER A 154 -9.91 19.84 12.54
N ALA A 155 -11.18 20.00 12.92
CA ALA A 155 -12.31 19.68 12.05
C ALA A 155 -12.29 20.47 10.73
N ALA A 156 -11.85 21.74 10.77
CA ALA A 156 -11.73 22.59 9.59
C ALA A 156 -10.57 22.15 8.68
N GLU A 157 -9.40 21.88 9.26
CA GLU A 157 -8.24 21.38 8.50
C GLU A 157 -8.56 20.02 7.87
N LEU A 158 -9.18 19.11 8.62
CA LEU A 158 -9.60 17.82 8.11
C LEU A 158 -10.53 17.97 6.90
N ARG A 159 -11.57 18.81 7.02
CA ARG A 159 -12.49 19.09 5.91
C ARG A 159 -11.77 19.62 4.67
N SER A 160 -10.76 20.47 4.85
CA SER A 160 -9.97 21.00 3.74
C SER A 160 -9.00 19.98 3.11
N ALA A 161 -8.51 19.01 3.90
CA ALA A 161 -7.55 18.01 3.45
C ALA A 161 -8.20 16.79 2.76
N MET A 162 -9.47 16.49 3.11
CA MET A 162 -10.19 15.32 2.63
C MET A 162 -10.30 15.22 1.10
N PRO A 163 -10.57 16.29 0.32
CA PRO A 163 -10.62 16.20 -1.13
C PRO A 163 -9.31 15.69 -1.75
N ALA A 164 -8.17 16.18 -1.26
CA ALA A 164 -6.86 15.75 -1.73
C ALA A 164 -6.56 14.29 -1.35
N HIS A 165 -6.94 13.87 -0.14
CA HIS A 165 -6.85 12.48 0.28
C HIS A 165 -7.72 11.55 -0.60
N GLY A 166 -8.98 11.94 -0.84
CA GLY A 166 -9.89 11.20 -1.71
C GLY A 166 -9.35 11.03 -3.12
N ALA A 167 -8.77 12.09 -3.70
CA ALA A 167 -8.13 12.02 -5.03
C ALA A 167 -6.97 11.02 -5.07
N ARG A 168 -6.13 10.96 -4.02
CA ARG A 168 -5.03 9.98 -3.93
C ARG A 168 -5.55 8.55 -3.84
N VAL A 169 -6.57 8.31 -3.02
CA VAL A 169 -7.21 7.00 -2.87
C VAL A 169 -7.81 6.54 -4.20
N MET A 170 -8.53 7.41 -4.91
CA MET A 170 -9.12 7.09 -6.22
C MET A 170 -8.04 6.78 -7.27
N ARG A 171 -6.97 7.58 -7.31
CA ARG A 171 -5.83 7.33 -8.21
C ARG A 171 -5.15 6.00 -7.91
N LEU A 172 -5.09 5.61 -6.63
CA LEU A 172 -4.49 4.34 -6.21
C LEU A 172 -5.31 3.15 -6.72
N MET A 173 -6.63 3.20 -6.56
CA MET A 173 -7.53 2.17 -7.10
C MET A 173 -7.44 2.08 -8.62
N GLN A 174 -7.37 3.22 -9.30
CA GLN A 174 -7.23 3.26 -10.76
C GLN A 174 -5.90 2.63 -11.21
N MET A 175 -4.80 2.99 -10.55
CA MET A 175 -3.48 2.43 -10.83
C MET A 175 -3.45 0.91 -10.61
N HIS A 176 -4.02 0.45 -9.49
CA HIS A 176 -4.18 -0.98 -9.21
C HIS A 176 -4.93 -1.70 -10.33
N ARG A 177 -6.09 -1.16 -10.73
CA ARG A 177 -6.89 -1.73 -11.83
C ARG A 177 -6.10 -1.81 -13.14
N SER A 178 -5.41 -0.74 -13.51
CA SER A 178 -4.59 -0.71 -14.72
C SER A 178 -3.49 -1.77 -14.69
N MET A 179 -2.82 -1.93 -13.55
CA MET A 179 -1.81 -2.96 -13.33
C MET A 179 -2.38 -4.38 -13.54
N ILE A 180 -3.51 -4.71 -12.92
CA ILE A 180 -4.17 -6.02 -13.09
C ILE A 180 -4.65 -6.28 -14.51
N SER A 181 -5.20 -5.26 -15.17
CA SER A 181 -5.69 -5.41 -16.55
C SER A 181 -4.55 -5.56 -17.57
N GLY A 182 -3.40 -4.96 -17.29
CA GLY A 182 -2.23 -4.98 -18.17
C GLY A 182 -1.45 -6.30 -18.17
N THR A 183 -1.57 -7.10 -17.11
CA THR A 183 -0.91 -8.41 -17.00
C THR A 183 -1.64 -9.56 -17.68
N LYS A 184 -2.86 -9.34 -18.19
CA LYS A 184 -3.67 -10.36 -18.89
C LYS A 184 -3.39 -10.45 -20.41
N LYS A 185 -2.19 -10.08 -20.86
CA LYS A 185 -1.76 -10.24 -22.27
C LYS A 185 -0.91 -11.48 -22.45
#